data_AF-A0A9E5EBZ7-F1
#
_entry.id   AF-A0A9E5EBZ7-F1
#
_cell.length_a   1.000
_cell.length_b   1.000
_cell.length_c   1.000
_cell.angle_alpha   90.00
_cell.angle_beta   90.00
_cell.angle_gamma   90.00
#
_symmetry.space_group_name_H-M   'P 1'
#
loop_
_entity.id
_entity.type
_entity.pdbx_description
1 polymer ?
#
loop_
_entity_poly.entity_id
_entity_poly.type
_entity_poly.pdbx_seq_one_letter_code
_entity_poly.pdbx_strand_id
1 'polypeptide(L)' 'MYKLIAFDAYGTLFDVYSIGTLAEKLFPGQGKTLSLLWRDKQLEYTRLISLADPN' A
#
# COMPACT_ATOMS: atom_id res chain seq x y z
N MET A 1 5.91 -10.16 -31.18
CA MET A 1 5.09 -9.03 -30.67
C MET A 1 4.32 -9.51 -29.45
N TYR A 2 4.41 -8.81 -28.32
CA TYR A 2 3.62 -9.15 -27.13
C TYR A 2 2.14 -8.85 -27.38
N LYS A 3 1.25 -9.73 -26.91
CA LYS A 3 -0.20 -9.60 -27.11
C LYS A 3 -0.91 -8.89 -25.94
N LEU A 4 -0.28 -8.85 -24.77
CA LEU A 4 -0.79 -8.21 -23.57
C LEU A 4 0.37 -7.81 -22.66
N ILE A 5 0.21 -6.69 -21.96
CA ILE A 5 1.09 -6.26 -20.88
C ILE A 5 0.21 -6.04 -19.66
N ALA A 6 0.56 -6.71 -18.56
CA ALA A 6 -0.10 -6.54 -17.27
C ALA A 6 0.81 -5.71 -16.35
N PHE A 7 0.19 -4.81 -15.59
CA PHE A 7 0.86 -3.98 -14.60
C PHE A 7 0.29 -4.29 -13.23
N ASP A 8 1.17 -4.31 -12.22
CA ASP A 8 0.71 -4.16 -10.85
C ASP A 8 0.05 -2.79 -10.67
N ALA A 9 -0.87 -2.68 -9.71
CA ALA A 9 -1.62 -1.46 -9.49
C ALA A 9 -0.87 -0.54 -8.51
N TYR A 10 -0.68 -0.99 -7.27
CA TYR A 10 -0.29 -0.15 -6.14
C TYR A 10 1.24 -0.05 -6.01
N GLY A 11 1.80 1.11 -6.36
CA GLY A 11 3.24 1.35 -6.43
C GLY A 11 3.80 1.28 -7.86
N THR A 12 2.96 0.93 -8.83
CA THR A 12 3.29 0.96 -10.27
C THR A 12 2.40 1.95 -11.01
N LEU A 13 1.08 1.78 -10.98
CA LEU A 13 0.12 2.70 -11.60
C LEU A 13 -0.40 3.77 -10.63
N PHE A 14 -0.54 3.43 -9.36
CA PHE A 14 -1.06 4.31 -8.32
C PHE A 14 -0.01 4.62 -7.24
N ASP A 15 0.11 5.89 -6.86
CA ASP A 15 0.98 6.31 -5.75
C ASP A 15 0.36 5.94 -4.39
N VAL A 16 1.00 5.00 -3.72
CA VAL A 16 0.60 4.48 -2.41
C VAL A 16 0.76 5.50 -1.27
N TYR A 17 1.51 6.58 -1.46
CA TYR A 17 1.74 7.61 -0.46
C TYR A 17 0.77 8.80 -0.56
N SER A 18 -0.13 8.78 -1.56
CA SER A 18 -1.17 9.80 -1.73
C SER A 18 -2.12 9.92 -0.52
N ILE A 19 -2.27 8.85 0.26
CA ILE A 19 -3.04 8.86 1.52
C ILE A 19 -2.44 9.81 2.57
N GLY A 20 -1.15 10.17 2.45
CA GLY A 20 -0.45 11.04 3.38
C GLY A 20 -1.07 12.42 3.54
N THR A 21 -1.68 12.96 2.49
CA THR A 21 -2.42 14.23 2.60
C THR A 21 -3.64 14.11 3.49
N LEU A 22 -4.39 13.01 3.41
CA LEU A 22 -5.54 12.78 4.29
C LEU A 22 -5.06 12.46 5.71
N ALA A 23 -4.02 11.65 5.85
CA ALA A 23 -3.42 11.32 7.14
C ALA A 23 -2.93 12.59 7.88
N GLU A 24 -2.30 13.53 7.18
CA GLU A 24 -1.86 14.80 7.76
C GLU A 24 -3.03 15.69 8.21
N LYS A 25 -4.14 15.70 7.44
CA LYS A 25 -5.35 16.43 7.82
C LYS A 25 -5.99 15.85 9.10
N LEU A 26 -5.98 14.53 9.25
CA LEU A 26 -6.57 13.85 10.41
C LEU A 26 -5.62 13.82 11.61
N PHE A 27 -4.32 13.72 11.37
CA PHE A 27 -3.26 13.60 12.37
C PHE A 27 -2.09 14.53 12.01
N PRO A 28 -2.19 15.84 12.34
CA PRO A 28 -1.15 16.82 12.00
C PRO A 28 0.22 16.43 12.55
N GLY A 29 1.26 16.59 11.72
CA GLY A 29 2.65 16.20 11.97
C GLY A 29 2.95 14.72 11.79
N GLN A 30 1.94 13.87 11.53
CA GLN A 30 2.10 12.41 11.50
C GLN A 30 1.77 11.78 10.14
N GLY A 31 1.33 12.55 9.15
CA GLY A 31 0.82 12.01 7.88
C GLY A 31 1.84 11.14 7.14
N LYS A 32 3.11 11.56 7.13
CA LYS A 32 4.20 10.80 6.52
C LYS A 32 4.47 9.48 7.23
N THR A 33 4.66 9.51 8.55
CA THR A 33 4.96 8.33 9.36
C THR A 33 3.82 7.32 9.28
N LEU A 34 2.57 7.80 9.35
CA LEU A 34 1.39 6.96 9.22
C LEU A 34 1.31 6.29 7.84
N SER A 35 1.53 7.03 6.75
CA SER A 35 1.45 6.47 5.40
C SER A 35 2.49 5.40 5.12
N LEU A 36 3.71 5.59 5.63
CA LEU A 36 4.78 4.60 5.55
C LEU A 36 4.41 3.32 6.31
N LEU A 37 3.99 3.47 7.57
CA LEU A 37 3.60 2.33 8.41
C LEU A 37 2.40 1.58 7.83
N TRP A 38 1.41 2.30 7.31
CA TRP A 38 0.25 1.70 6.67
C TRP A 38 0.68 0.80 5.52
N ARG A 39 1.46 1.33 4.56
CA ARG A 39 1.87 0.54 3.39
C ARG A 39 2.67 -0.71 3.78
N ASP A 40 3.54 -0.59 4.78
CA ASP A 40 4.31 -1.73 5.28
C ASP A 40 3.39 -2.82 5.88
N LYS A 41 2.50 -2.43 6.80
CA LYS A 41 1.55 -3.36 7.43
C LYS A 41 0.55 -3.96 6.46
N GLN A 42 0.12 -3.20 5.45
CA GLN A 42 -0.72 -3.69 4.39
C GLN A 42 -0.05 -4.88 3.66
N LEU A 43 1.21 -4.72 3.24
CA LEU A 43 1.94 -5.77 2.55
C LEU A 43 2.23 -6.97 3.46
N GLU A 44 2.60 -6.73 4.72
CA GLU A 44 2.81 -7.78 5.71
C GLU A 44 1.55 -8.63 5.92
N TYR A 45 0.39 -7.99 6.13
CA TYR A 45 -0.86 -8.70 6.38
C TYR A 45 -1.33 -9.49 5.15
N THR A 46 -1.17 -8.94 3.94
CA THR A 46 -1.47 -9.70 2.71
C THR A 46 -0.60 -10.95 2.59
N ARG A 47 0.70 -10.86 2.95
CA ARG A 47 1.60 -12.04 2.95
C ARG A 47 1.21 -13.06 4.00
N LEU A 48 0.90 -12.63 5.23
CA LEU A 48 0.47 -13.52 6.30
C LEU A 48 -0.78 -14.30 5.89
N ILE A 49 -1.78 -13.61 5.34
CA ILE A 49 -3.01 -14.26 4.85
C ILE A 49 -2.67 -15.21 3.69
N SER A 50 -1.90 -14.77 2.70
CA SER A 50 -1.65 -15.59 1.51
C SER A 50 -0.78 -16.82 1.75
N LEU A 51 0.11 -16.78 2.75
CA LEU A 51 1.15 -17.80 2.96
C LEU A 51 0.95 -18.63 4.24
N ALA A 52 0.16 -18.14 5.19
CA ALA A 52 0.00 -18.74 6.50
C ALA A 52 -1.45 -18.82 6.99
N ASP A 53 -2.45 -18.37 6.22
CA ASP A 53 -3.86 -18.58 6.57
C ASP A 53 -4.21 -20.07 6.39
N PRO A 54 -4.60 -20.78 7.47
CA PRO A 54 -4.92 -22.20 7.40
C PRO A 54 -6.34 -22.49 6.89
N ASN A 55 -7.12 -21.46 6.57
CA ASN A 55 -8.48 -21.60 6.01
C ASN A 55 -8.47 -21.87 4.50
#